data_AF-A0A0G1LNY6-F1
#
_entry.id   AF-A0A0G1LNY6-F1
#
_cell.length_a   1.000
_cell.length_b   1.000
_cell.length_c   1.000
_cell.angle_alpha   90.00
_cell.angle_beta   90.00
_cell.angle_gamma   90.00
#
_symmetry.space_group_name_H-M   'P 1'
#
loop_
_entity.id
_entity.type
_entity.pdbx_description
1 polymer ?
#
loop_
_entity_poly.entity_id
_entity_poly.type
_entity_poly.pdbx_seq_one_letter_code
_entity_poly.pdbx_strand_id
1 'polypeptide(L)'
;MEREQLEELTTQDIKQRSVSGVVALVSRTFIIQIITFASTLALTIFLDPNTYGVFYLVSSVVNFLAYFSDIGLAAALIQKKEKLTKEDISTTFTIQQIL
;
A
#
# COMPACT_ATOMS: atom_id res chain seq x y z
N MET A 1 -18.13 30.83 18.64
CA MET A 1 -17.31 29.80 19.29
C MET A 1 -16.47 29.15 18.21
N GLU A 2 -15.16 29.14 18.47
CA GLU A 2 -14.09 28.37 17.83
C GLU A 2 -14.07 28.28 16.30
N ARG A 3 -13.39 29.26 15.68
CA ARG A 3 -12.65 28.96 14.46
C ARG A 3 -11.63 27.89 14.84
N GLU A 4 -11.81 26.65 14.36
CA GLU A 4 -10.75 25.63 14.38
C GLU A 4 -9.49 26.27 13.77
N GLN A 5 -8.56 26.68 14.64
CA GLN A 5 -7.22 27.02 14.22
C GLN A 5 -6.64 25.72 13.64
N LEU A 6 -6.46 25.70 12.32
CA LEU A 6 -5.59 24.71 11.69
C LEU A 6 -4.20 24.96 12.31
N GLU A 7 -3.82 24.17 13.31
CA GLU A 7 -2.47 24.19 13.86
C GLU A 7 -1.49 24.07 12.70
N GLU A 8 -0.69 25.11 12.46
CA GLU A 8 0.40 25.03 11.50
C GLU A 8 1.35 23.94 11.97
N LEU A 9 1.41 22.83 11.22
CA LEU A 9 2.28 21.72 11.53
C LEU A 9 3.72 22.22 11.62
N THR A 10 4.34 22.08 12.79
CA THR A 10 5.72 22.52 12.97
C THR A 10 6.65 21.60 12.20
N THR A 11 7.85 22.09 11.84
CA THR A 11 8.88 21.25 11.20
C THR A 11 9.23 20.02 12.04
N GLN A 12 9.12 20.13 13.38
CA GLN A 12 9.33 19.02 14.30
C GLN A 12 8.23 17.97 14.19
N ASP A 13 6.96 18.38 14.08
CA ASP A 13 5.82 17.46 13.89
C ASP A 13 5.92 16.71 12.57
N ILE A 14 6.29 17.41 11.49
CA ILE A 14 6.51 16.80 10.18
C ILE A 14 7.65 15.78 10.25
N LYS A 15 8.77 16.12 10.90
CA LYS A 15 9.91 15.21 11.08
C LYS A 15 9.50 13.95 11.84
N GLN A 16 8.80 14.11 12.97
CA GLN A 16 8.37 12.98 13.80
C GLN A 16 7.43 12.04 13.03
N ARG A 17 6.41 12.59 12.36
CA ARG A 17 5.48 11.81 11.54
C ARG A 17 6.15 11.13 10.36
N SER A 18 7.10 11.81 9.71
CA SER A 18 7.88 11.25 8.61
C SER A 18 8.75 10.08 9.05
N VAL A 19 9.46 10.21 10.17
CA VAL A 19 10.29 9.12 10.72
C VAL A 19 9.41 7.92 11.11
N SER A 20 8.29 8.16 11.81
CA SER A 20 7.35 7.10 12.15
C SER A 20 6.79 6.41 10.91
N GLY A 21 6.48 7.17 9.86
CA GLY A 21 6.00 6.64 8.58
C GLY A 21 7.05 5.77 7.89
N VAL A 22 8.31 6.23 7.82
CA VAL A 22 9.42 5.46 7.25
C VAL A 22 9.64 4.16 8.03
N VAL A 23 9.65 4.21 9.35
CA VAL A 23 9.81 3.00 10.19
C VAL A 23 8.66 2.00 9.93
N ALA A 24 7.42 2.47 9.85
CA ALA A 24 6.27 1.63 9.52
C ALA A 24 6.38 1.01 8.12
N LEU A 25 6.81 1.78 7.12
CA LEU A 25 7.00 1.29 5.75
C LEU A 25 8.11 0.25 5.67
N VAL A 26 9.27 0.52 6.28
CA VAL A 26 10.42 -0.39 6.25
C VAL A 26 10.11 -1.69 6.99
N SER A 27 9.50 -1.61 8.18
CA SER A 27 9.11 -2.81 8.94
C SER A 27 8.09 -3.66 8.20
N ARG A 28 7.06 -3.06 7.59
CA ARG A 28 6.11 -3.75 6.72
C ARG A 28 6.82 -4.45 5.57
N THR A 29 7.67 -3.74 4.83
CA THR A 29 8.40 -4.31 3.68
C THR A 29 9.30 -5.45 4.11
N PHE A 30 9.99 -5.33 5.25
CA PHE A 30 10.84 -6.38 5.78
C PHE A 30 10.07 -7.66 6.10
N ILE A 31 8.91 -7.55 6.76
CA ILE A 31 8.03 -8.69 7.05
C ILE A 31 7.54 -9.34 5.74
N ILE A 32 7.09 -8.53 4.77
CA ILE A 32 6.65 -9.01 3.46
C ILE A 32 7.79 -9.75 2.76
N GLN A 33 9.03 -9.27 2.87
CA GLN A 33 10.19 -9.90 2.23
C GLN A 33 10.51 -11.26 2.85
N ILE A 34 10.37 -11.41 4.17
CA ILE A 34 10.52 -12.71 4.86
C ILE A 34 9.45 -13.69 4.37
N ILE A 35 8.19 -13.25 4.33
CA ILE A 35 7.07 -14.09 3.86
C ILE A 35 7.28 -14.49 2.40
N THR A 36 7.65 -13.54 1.55
CA THR A 36 7.95 -13.78 0.13
C THR A 36 9.07 -14.79 -0.02
N PHE A 37 10.18 -14.62 0.71
CA PHE A 37 11.30 -15.55 0.66
C PHE A 37 10.89 -16.97 1.08
N ALA A 38 10.19 -17.11 2.21
CA ALA A 38 9.69 -18.40 2.68
C ALA A 38 8.73 -19.04 1.67
N SER A 39 7.87 -18.24 1.05
CA SER A 39 6.92 -18.70 0.02
C SER A 39 7.63 -19.15 -1.24
N THR A 40 8.61 -18.39 -1.74
CA THR A 40 9.43 -18.78 -2.89
C THR A 40 10.18 -20.08 -2.61
N LEU A 41 10.81 -20.22 -1.44
CA LEU A 41 11.46 -21.47 -1.05
C LEU A 41 10.47 -22.64 -1.03
N ALA A 42 9.31 -22.47 -0.41
CA ALA A 42 8.27 -23.49 -0.39
C ALA A 42 7.85 -23.89 -1.81
N LEU A 43 7.60 -22.91 -2.70
CA LEU A 43 7.24 -23.18 -4.09
C LEU A 43 8.34 -23.97 -4.81
N THR A 44 9.62 -23.63 -4.62
CA THR A 44 10.72 -24.38 -5.25
C THR A 44 10.87 -25.82 -4.75
N ILE A 45 10.41 -26.11 -3.53
CA ILE A 45 10.45 -27.46 -2.94
C ILE A 45 9.23 -28.28 -3.37
N PHE A 46 8.05 -27.67 -3.41
CA PHE A 46 6.78 -28.37 -3.63
C PHE A 46 6.34 -28.46 -5.09
N LEU A 47 6.77 -27.54 -5.97
CA LEU A 47 6.40 -27.54 -7.38
C LEU A 47 7.52 -28.10 -8.25
N ASP A 48 7.13 -28.80 -9.31
CA ASP A 48 8.05 -29.12 -10.39
C ASP A 48 8.46 -27.85 -11.18
N PRO A 49 9.62 -27.87 -11.87
CA PRO A 49 10.13 -26.69 -12.56
C PRO A 49 9.20 -26.10 -13.62
N ASN A 50 8.36 -26.93 -14.27
CA ASN A 50 7.45 -26.45 -15.30
C ASN A 50 6.30 -25.66 -14.67
N THR A 51 5.65 -26.22 -13.65
CA THR A 51 4.58 -25.57 -12.90
C THR A 51 5.08 -24.28 -12.22
N TYR A 52 6.29 -24.31 -11.66
CA TYR A 52 6.93 -23.12 -11.08
C TYR A 52 7.12 -22.00 -12.11
N GLY A 53 7.55 -22.34 -13.32
CA GLY A 53 7.70 -21.39 -14.43
C GLY A 53 6.37 -20.77 -14.86
N VAL A 54 5.32 -21.58 -15.00
CA VAL A 54 3.97 -21.10 -15.33
C VAL A 54 3.43 -20.16 -14.25
N PHE A 55 3.59 -20.53 -12.98
CA PHE A 55 3.19 -19.69 -11.84
C PHE A 55 3.82 -18.29 -11.91
N TYR A 56 5.14 -18.22 -12.14
CA TYR A 56 5.85 -16.94 -12.23
C TYR A 56 5.40 -16.10 -13.43
N LEU A 57 5.15 -16.74 -14.58
CA LEU A 57 4.69 -16.04 -15.77
C LEU A 57 3.30 -15.43 -15.57
N VAL A 58 2.35 -16.23 -15.06
CA VAL A 58 0.99 -15.76 -14.75
C VAL A 58 1.02 -14.67 -13.68
N SER A 59 1.78 -14.88 -12.61
CA SER A 59 1.92 -13.89 -11.53
C SER A 59 2.50 -12.57 -12.03
N SER A 60 3.44 -12.60 -12.98
CA SER A 60 4.01 -11.39 -13.57
C SER A 60 2.95 -10.60 -14.36
N VAL A 61 2.08 -11.29 -15.10
CA VAL A 61 0.95 -10.66 -15.81
C VAL A 61 -0.07 -10.08 -14.82
N VAL A 62 -0.41 -10.83 -13.76
CA VAL A 62 -1.32 -10.34 -12.70
C VAL A 62 -0.74 -9.10 -12.02
N ASN A 63 0.54 -9.12 -11.65
CA ASN A 63 1.21 -7.97 -11.02
C ASN A 63 1.25 -6.75 -11.96
N PHE A 64 1.44 -6.96 -13.25
CA PHE A 64 1.37 -5.88 -14.24
C PHE A 64 -0.03 -5.24 -14.27
N LEU A 65 -1.09 -6.05 -14.30
CA LEU A 65 -2.47 -5.55 -14.30
C LEU A 65 -2.86 -4.90 -12.97
N ALA A 66 -2.32 -5.39 -11.84
CA ALA A 66 -2.58 -4.84 -10.51
C ALA A 66 -2.16 -3.37 -10.37
N TYR A 67 -1.11 -2.91 -11.08
CA TYR A 67 -0.75 -1.50 -11.09
C TYR A 67 -1.89 -0.57 -11.56
N PHE A 68 -2.83 -1.09 -12.35
CA PHE A 68 -3.98 -0.33 -12.83
C PHE A 68 -5.22 -0.47 -11.92
N SER A 69 -5.22 -1.40 -10.94
CA SER A 69 -6.34 -1.69 -10.04
C SER A 69 -6.61 -0.56 -9.03
N ASP A 70 -5.59 0.21 -8.64
CA ASP A 70 -5.76 1.32 -7.69
C ASP A 70 -6.45 2.56 -8.30
N ILE A 71 -6.60 2.62 -9.65
CA ILE A 71 -7.23 3.68 -10.46
C ILE A 71 -6.84 5.13 -10.05
N GLY A 72 -5.75 5.31 -9.29
CA GLY A 72 -5.32 6.60 -8.73
C GLY A 72 -6.15 7.13 -7.57
N LEU A 73 -7.05 6.34 -6.95
CA LEU A 73 -7.92 6.82 -5.87
C LEU A 73 -7.13 7.25 -4.62
N ALA A 74 -6.05 6.54 -4.28
CA ALA A 74 -5.16 6.95 -3.19
C ALA A 74 -4.47 8.29 -3.46
N ALA A 75 -4.00 8.52 -4.70
CA ALA A 75 -3.40 9.78 -5.10
C ALA A 75 -4.41 10.94 -5.10
N ALA A 76 -5.68 10.66 -5.43
CA ALA A 76 -6.77 11.63 -5.34
C ALA A 76 -7.04 12.06 -3.89
N LEU A 77 -7.00 11.13 -2.92
CA LEU A 77 -7.11 11.46 -1.49
C LEU A 77 -5.94 12.32 -1.01
N ILE A 78 -4.71 12.02 -1.42
CA ILE A 78 -3.51 12.80 -1.05
C ILE A 78 -3.56 14.23 -1.61
N GLN A 79 -4.11 14.39 -2.82
CA GLN A 79 -4.19 15.69 -3.51
C GLN A 79 -5.42 16.52 -3.13
N LYS A 80 -6.34 15.97 -2.33
CA LYS A 80 -7.54 16.67 -1.88
C LYS A 80 -7.14 17.87 -1.02
N LYS A 81 -7.59 19.06 -1.42
CA LYS A 81 -7.25 20.33 -0.75
C LYS A 81 -8.11 20.57 0.49
N GLU A 82 -9.34 20.08 0.47
CA GLU A 82 -10.26 20.14 1.60
C GLU A 82 -9.92 19.07 2.65
N LYS A 83 -10.37 19.27 3.90
CA LYS A 83 -10.25 18.24 4.94
C LYS A 83 -10.88 16.92 4.46
N LEU A 84 -10.15 15.83 4.62
CA LEU A 84 -10.66 14.47 4.37
C LEU A 84 -11.83 14.17 5.31
N THR A 85 -12.94 13.71 4.73
CA THR A 85 -14.09 13.22 5.49
C THR A 85 -14.00 11.71 5.67
N LYS A 86 -14.74 11.16 6.65
CA LYS A 86 -14.84 9.70 6.82
C LYS A 86 -15.47 9.02 5.61
N GLU A 87 -16.37 9.72 4.92
CA GLU A 87 -17.04 9.22 3.73
C GLU A 87 -16.08 9.08 2.55
N ASP A 88 -15.14 10.04 2.37
CA ASP A 88 -14.07 9.94 1.37
C ASP A 88 -13.25 8.66 1.58
N ILE A 89 -12.75 8.46 2.80
CA ILE A 89 -11.89 7.32 3.14
C ILE A 89 -12.65 6.00 2.97
N SER A 90 -13.89 5.93 3.46
CA SER A 90 -14.70 4.69 3.43
C SER A 90 -15.13 4.34 2.01
N THR A 91 -15.50 5.33 1.20
CA THR A 91 -15.89 5.12 -0.22
C THR A 91 -14.68 4.68 -1.03
N THR A 92 -13.56 5.40 -0.91
CA THR A 92 -12.32 5.05 -1.62
C THR A 92 -11.80 3.67 -1.20
N PHE A 93 -11.88 3.30 0.08
CA PHE A 93 -11.56 1.96 0.55
C PHE A 93 -12.49 0.90 -0.06
N THR A 94 -13.81 1.11 0.00
CA THR A 94 -14.80 0.13 -0.47
C THR A 94 -14.66 -0.13 -1.97
N ILE A 95 -14.45 0.92 -2.78
CA ILE A 95 -14.24 0.77 -4.22
C ILE A 95 -12.95 -0.02 -4.49
N GLN A 96 -11.85 0.30 -3.79
CA GLN A 96 -10.59 -0.46 -3.92
C GLN A 96 -10.69 -1.91 -3.44
N GLN A 97 -11.62 -2.26 -2.55
CA GLN A 97 -11.82 -3.65 -2.12
C GLN A 97 -12.63 -4.49 -3.11
N ILE A 98 -13.40 -3.87 -3.99
CA ILE A 98 -14.26 -4.57 -4.97
C ILE A 98 -13.54 -4.74 -6.32
N LEU A 99 -12.58 -3.86 -6.63
CA LEU A 99 -11.71 -3.92 -7.80
C LEU A 99 -10.56 -4.93 -7.61
#